data_AF-A0A9D5UAW5-F1
#
_entry.id   AF-A0A9D5UAW5-F1
#
_cell.length_a   1.000
_cell.length_b   1.000
_cell.length_c   1.000
_cell.angle_alpha   90.00
_cell.angle_beta   90.00
_cell.angle_gamma   90.00
#
_symmetry.space_group_name_H-M   'P 1'
#
loop_
_entity.id
_entity.type
_entity.pdbx_description
1 polymer ?
#
loop_
_entity_poly.entity_id
_entity_poly.type
_entity_poly.pdbx_seq_one_letter_code
_entity_poly.pdbx_strand_id
1 'polypeptide(L)'
;MSTVLFALLATLAVVMTDLHDRAFPQSIGAHATVSIDVSASSMDDDEVFAELGALSDDLGLGLVKVAPDLSGDQSGRVFVVVGERGPGVSAAPLFNDGTAQIRGSEALASSYASGQYLVTGDTARVAGLREWLDREAITARWTDDTTAGTLRALVVQQSFGVTVLAAISLLGEVDDALAQNPGLVEDLESIGSSVSVETGLPCDDQPDRALVRIIYTSGDQRRQIDTLLQQDTFGVPAQVIQQ
;
A
#
# COMPACT_ATOMS: atom_id res chain seq x y z
N MET A 1 15.61 -17.06 12.23
CA MET A 1 15.52 -16.10 11.10
C MET A 1 14.13 -15.98 10.50
N SER A 2 13.30 -17.03 10.44
CA SER A 2 11.98 -16.93 9.78
C SER A 2 10.91 -16.11 10.53
N THR A 3 10.83 -16.13 11.86
CA THR A 3 9.65 -15.58 12.57
C THR A 3 9.44 -14.08 12.39
N VAL A 4 10.50 -13.26 12.42
CA VAL A 4 10.39 -11.80 12.24
C VAL A 4 10.04 -11.45 10.80
N LEU A 5 10.66 -12.09 9.81
CA LEU A 5 10.32 -11.92 8.40
C LEU A 5 8.88 -12.34 8.12
N PHE A 6 8.44 -13.48 8.66
CA PHE A 6 7.05 -13.92 8.55
C PHE A 6 6.08 -12.94 9.23
N ALA A 7 6.43 -12.38 10.39
CA ALA A 7 5.62 -11.39 11.08
C ALA A 7 5.52 -10.07 10.28
N LEU A 8 6.63 -9.61 9.69
CA LEU A 8 6.66 -8.44 8.81
C LEU A 8 5.84 -8.67 7.54
N LEU A 9 6.02 -9.82 6.88
CA LEU A 9 5.24 -10.17 5.69
C LEU A 9 3.75 -10.34 6.00
N ALA A 10 3.40 -10.92 7.15
CA ALA A 10 2.03 -11.03 7.60
C ALA A 10 1.43 -9.65 7.90
N THR A 11 2.18 -8.77 8.55
CA THR A 11 1.74 -7.39 8.82
C THR A 11 1.54 -6.61 7.53
N LEU A 12 2.50 -6.72 6.60
CA LEU A 12 2.41 -6.12 5.28
C LEU A 12 1.21 -6.67 4.50
N ALA A 13 0.97 -7.98 4.54
CA ALA A 13 -0.18 -8.60 3.92
C ALA A 13 -1.49 -8.04 4.48
N VAL A 14 -1.61 -7.91 5.81
CA VAL A 14 -2.80 -7.32 6.46
C VAL A 14 -3.01 -5.87 6.02
N VAL A 15 -1.96 -5.04 6.02
CA VAL A 15 -2.06 -3.64 5.56
C VAL A 15 -2.43 -3.59 4.07
N MET A 16 -1.85 -4.43 3.24
CA MET A 16 -2.15 -4.51 1.81
C MET A 16 -3.60 -4.93 1.58
N THR A 17 -4.11 -5.89 2.34
CA THR A 17 -5.51 -6.33 2.26
C THR A 17 -6.47 -5.22 2.71
N ASP A 18 -6.19 -4.51 3.81
CA ASP A 18 -7.02 -3.37 4.24
C ASP A 18 -7.02 -2.25 3.20
N LEU A 19 -5.86 -1.88 2.66
CA LEU A 19 -5.76 -0.84 1.63
C LEU A 19 -6.47 -1.24 0.34
N HIS A 20 -6.35 -2.50 -0.05
CA HIS A 20 -7.02 -3.03 -1.23
C HIS A 20 -8.53 -3.02 -1.06
N ASP A 21 -9.06 -3.49 0.08
CA ASP A 21 -10.50 -3.47 0.38
C ASP A 21 -11.05 -2.03 0.45
N ARG A 22 -10.27 -1.07 0.95
CA ARG A 22 -10.65 0.35 0.92
C ARG A 22 -10.70 0.94 -0.48
N ALA A 23 -9.77 0.55 -1.35
CA ALA A 23 -9.71 1.02 -2.74
C ALA A 23 -10.78 0.34 -3.60
N PHE A 24 -11.00 -0.96 -3.39
CA PHE A 24 -11.92 -1.82 -4.12
C PHE A 24 -12.79 -2.61 -3.14
N PRO A 25 -13.83 -1.99 -2.57
CA PRO A 25 -14.71 -2.67 -1.62
C PRO A 25 -15.47 -3.80 -2.33
N GLN A 26 -14.98 -5.02 -2.18
CA GLN A 26 -15.52 -6.20 -2.89
C GLN A 26 -16.93 -6.55 -2.42
N SER A 27 -17.30 -6.14 -1.20
CA SER A 27 -18.65 -6.29 -0.65
C SER A 27 -19.73 -5.56 -1.45
N ILE A 28 -19.36 -4.55 -2.24
CA ILE A 28 -20.25 -3.86 -3.17
C ILE A 28 -19.91 -4.15 -4.63
N GLY A 29 -19.06 -5.15 -4.90
CA GLY A 29 -18.71 -5.55 -6.26
C GLY A 29 -17.83 -4.56 -7.02
N ALA A 30 -17.06 -3.72 -6.34
CA ALA A 30 -16.18 -2.75 -7.01
C ALA A 30 -15.06 -3.47 -7.78
N HIS A 31 -14.99 -3.25 -9.10
CA HIS A 31 -14.02 -3.88 -10.01
C HIS A 31 -13.04 -2.88 -10.64
N ALA A 32 -13.41 -1.61 -10.69
CA ALA A 32 -12.56 -0.53 -11.18
C ALA A 32 -12.86 0.76 -10.42
N THR A 33 -11.85 1.60 -10.33
CA THR A 33 -11.95 2.94 -9.74
C THR A 33 -11.59 3.97 -10.79
N VAL A 34 -12.35 5.06 -10.85
CA VAL A 34 -12.04 6.21 -11.70
C VAL A 34 -12.09 7.49 -10.88
N SER A 35 -11.03 8.29 -10.98
CA SER A 35 -11.03 9.67 -10.46
C SER A 35 -11.37 10.61 -11.60
N ILE A 36 -12.48 11.32 -11.47
CA ILE A 36 -13.02 12.25 -12.45
C ILE A 36 -12.71 13.68 -12.00
N ASP A 37 -12.23 14.50 -12.93
CA ASP A 37 -12.02 15.93 -12.76
C ASP A 37 -12.73 16.69 -13.88
N VAL A 38 -13.79 17.41 -13.52
CA VAL A 38 -14.63 18.17 -14.44
C VAL A 38 -14.16 19.61 -14.64
N SER A 39 -13.06 20.03 -14.00
CA SER A 39 -12.62 21.44 -13.97
C SER A 39 -12.34 22.05 -15.36
N ALA A 40 -12.07 21.21 -16.37
CA ALA A 40 -11.83 21.63 -17.75
C ALA A 40 -13.05 21.51 -18.66
N SER A 41 -14.14 20.90 -18.18
CA SER A 41 -15.37 20.71 -18.93
C SER A 41 -16.23 21.98 -18.91
N SER A 42 -17.07 22.14 -19.92
CA SER A 42 -18.08 23.20 -19.95
C SER A 42 -19.39 22.82 -19.25
N MET A 43 -19.54 21.55 -18.87
CA MET A 43 -20.73 21.04 -18.20
C MET A 43 -20.75 21.45 -16.73
N ASP A 44 -21.94 21.69 -16.18
CA ASP A 44 -22.11 21.85 -14.74
C ASP A 44 -22.22 20.49 -14.02
N ASP A 45 -22.10 20.49 -12.69
CA ASP A 45 -22.07 19.26 -11.90
C ASP A 45 -23.37 18.44 -12.04
N ASP A 46 -24.53 19.11 -12.13
CA ASP A 46 -25.83 18.46 -12.25
C ASP A 46 -25.99 17.78 -13.60
N GLU A 47 -25.55 18.44 -14.68
CA GLU A 47 -25.51 17.89 -16.04
C GLU A 47 -24.58 16.68 -16.12
N VAL A 48 -23.38 16.77 -15.51
CA VAL A 48 -22.44 15.64 -15.45
C VAL A 48 -23.03 14.47 -14.69
N PHE A 49 -23.70 14.69 -13.56
CA PHE A 49 -24.33 13.60 -12.81
C PHE A 49 -25.46 12.94 -13.59
N ALA A 50 -26.29 13.72 -14.26
CA ALA A 50 -27.39 13.20 -15.07
C ALA A 50 -26.87 12.30 -16.21
N GLU A 51 -25.86 12.78 -16.95
CA GLU A 51 -25.25 12.03 -18.05
C GLU A 51 -24.47 10.79 -17.55
N LEU A 52 -23.70 10.91 -16.47
CA LEU A 52 -23.02 9.76 -15.85
C LEU A 52 -24.02 8.71 -15.36
N GLY A 53 -25.15 9.13 -14.80
CA GLY A 53 -26.23 8.23 -14.35
C GLY A 53 -26.85 7.48 -15.52
N ALA A 54 -27.27 8.20 -16.55
CA ALA A 54 -27.85 7.62 -17.76
C ALA A 54 -26.88 6.66 -18.46
N LEU A 55 -25.60 7.04 -18.56
CA LEU A 55 -24.56 6.22 -19.17
C LEU A 55 -24.22 4.99 -18.33
N SER A 56 -24.15 5.13 -17.01
CA SER A 56 -23.99 4.02 -16.07
C SER A 56 -25.10 2.99 -16.26
N ASP A 57 -26.33 3.46 -16.41
CA ASP A 57 -27.46 2.60 -16.64
C ASP A 57 -27.35 1.96 -18.04
N ASP A 58 -27.30 2.71 -19.13
CA ASP A 58 -27.24 2.13 -20.49
C ASP A 58 -26.12 1.07 -20.65
N LEU A 59 -24.96 1.32 -20.07
CA LEU A 59 -23.80 0.45 -20.15
C LEU A 59 -23.77 -0.66 -19.09
N GLY A 60 -24.59 -0.57 -18.04
CA GLY A 60 -24.61 -1.55 -16.95
C GLY A 60 -23.42 -1.46 -16.00
N LEU A 61 -22.84 -0.27 -15.84
CA LEU A 61 -21.59 -0.05 -15.09
C LEU A 61 -21.80 -0.03 -13.56
N GLY A 62 -23.00 0.27 -13.09
CA GLY A 62 -23.28 0.42 -11.66
C GLY A 62 -22.36 1.47 -11.03
N LEU A 63 -22.30 2.67 -11.59
CA LEU A 63 -21.43 3.72 -11.08
C LEU A 63 -21.87 4.16 -9.68
N VAL A 64 -20.90 4.18 -8.78
CA VAL A 64 -21.08 4.61 -7.39
C VAL A 64 -20.04 5.68 -7.08
N LYS A 65 -20.47 6.87 -6.68
CA LYS A 65 -19.59 7.93 -6.19
C LYS A 65 -19.18 7.64 -4.75
N VAL A 66 -17.90 7.84 -4.45
CA VAL A 66 -17.40 7.87 -3.08
C VAL A 66 -17.51 9.30 -2.55
N ALA A 67 -18.22 9.48 -1.43
CA ALA A 67 -18.38 10.77 -0.78
C ALA A 67 -18.13 10.68 0.74
N PRO A 68 -17.71 11.77 1.39
CA PRO A 68 -17.60 11.80 2.85
C PRO A 68 -18.99 11.72 3.50
N ASP A 69 -19.08 11.04 4.65
CA ASP A 69 -20.28 11.07 5.47
C ASP A 69 -20.34 12.38 6.28
N LEU A 70 -21.09 13.35 5.77
CA LEU A 70 -21.29 14.64 6.41
C LEU A 70 -22.34 14.62 7.54
N SER A 71 -23.04 13.50 7.72
CA SER A 71 -24.13 13.34 8.69
C SER A 71 -23.71 12.72 10.03
N GLY A 72 -22.46 12.23 10.12
CA GLY A 72 -21.88 11.55 11.29
C GLY A 72 -20.67 12.26 11.90
N ASP A 73 -19.70 11.49 12.39
CA ASP A 73 -18.45 11.97 13.01
C ASP A 73 -17.41 12.54 12.02
N GLN A 74 -17.80 12.73 10.74
CA GLN A 74 -16.98 13.19 9.62
C GLN A 74 -15.80 12.29 9.25
N SER A 75 -15.67 11.12 9.89
CA SER A 75 -14.63 10.12 9.56
C SER A 75 -15.14 9.02 8.62
N GLY A 76 -16.46 8.90 8.48
CA GLY A 76 -17.13 7.92 7.63
C GLY A 76 -17.12 8.28 6.14
N ARG A 77 -17.33 7.26 5.30
CA ARG A 77 -17.60 7.41 3.86
C ARG A 77 -18.98 6.85 3.54
N VAL A 78 -19.63 7.45 2.55
CA VAL A 78 -20.86 6.92 1.94
C VAL A 78 -20.62 6.61 0.47
N PHE A 79 -21.37 5.64 -0.01
CA PHE A 79 -21.38 5.22 -1.40
C PHE A 79 -22.68 5.71 -2.03
N VAL A 80 -22.60 6.57 -3.02
CA VAL A 80 -23.77 7.20 -3.63
C VAL A 80 -23.97 6.65 -5.03
N VAL A 81 -25.07 5.96 -5.27
CA VAL A 81 -25.39 5.43 -6.61
C VAL A 81 -25.65 6.61 -7.54
N VAL A 82 -25.00 6.62 -8.71
CA VAL A 82 -25.09 7.73 -9.67
C VAL A 82 -26.29 7.58 -10.60
N GLY A 83 -26.51 6.36 -11.11
CA GLY A 83 -27.70 6.01 -11.91
C GLY A 83 -28.83 5.41 -11.07
N GLU A 84 -29.75 4.70 -11.70
CA GLU A 84 -30.80 3.93 -11.02
C GLU A 84 -30.30 2.54 -10.57
N ARG A 85 -29.28 2.00 -11.24
CA ARG A 85 -28.69 0.69 -10.90
C ARG A 85 -27.46 0.83 -10.02
N GLY A 86 -27.51 0.16 -8.87
CA GLY A 86 -26.42 0.08 -7.90
C GLY A 86 -26.12 -1.35 -7.45
N PRO A 87 -25.25 -1.53 -6.45
CA PRO A 87 -24.69 -2.82 -6.01
C PRO A 87 -25.67 -3.77 -5.29
N GLY A 88 -26.98 -3.47 -5.26
CA GLY A 88 -28.01 -4.37 -4.71
C GLY A 88 -27.99 -4.56 -3.18
N VAL A 89 -27.10 -3.87 -2.48
CA VAL A 89 -26.96 -3.87 -1.02
C VAL A 89 -27.17 -2.44 -0.49
N SER A 90 -27.66 -2.32 0.76
CA SER A 90 -27.93 -1.02 1.39
C SER A 90 -26.77 -0.50 2.23
N ALA A 91 -25.81 -1.37 2.56
CA ALA A 91 -24.66 -1.02 3.36
C ALA A 91 -23.47 -1.95 3.05
N ALA A 92 -22.26 -1.43 3.21
CA ALA A 92 -21.01 -2.14 2.96
C ALA A 92 -20.19 -2.21 4.26
N PRO A 93 -19.72 -3.39 4.70
CA PRO A 93 -18.82 -3.49 5.83
C PRO A 93 -17.52 -2.74 5.55
N LEU A 94 -16.98 -2.10 6.59
CA LEU A 94 -15.65 -1.49 6.60
C LEU A 94 -14.72 -2.35 7.45
N PHE A 95 -13.43 -2.30 7.15
CA PHE A 95 -12.41 -3.08 7.86
C PHE A 95 -12.34 -2.79 9.38
N ASN A 96 -12.78 -1.62 9.84
CA ASN A 96 -12.76 -1.20 11.25
C ASN A 96 -14.04 -1.58 12.03
N ASP A 97 -14.71 -2.67 11.65
CA ASP A 97 -16.05 -3.08 12.15
C ASP A 97 -17.16 -2.03 11.91
N GLY A 98 -16.87 -0.98 11.15
CA GLY A 98 -17.82 0.04 10.72
C GLY A 98 -18.66 -0.41 9.53
N THR A 99 -19.60 0.43 9.11
CA THR A 99 -20.40 0.19 7.91
C THR A 99 -20.60 1.48 7.14
N ALA A 100 -20.26 1.47 5.85
CA ALA A 100 -20.56 2.56 4.94
C ALA A 100 -21.96 2.40 4.37
N GLN A 101 -22.76 3.46 4.40
CA GLN A 101 -24.11 3.42 3.86
C GLN A 101 -24.10 3.62 2.34
N ILE A 102 -25.02 2.93 1.67
CA ILE A 102 -25.28 3.13 0.25
C ILE A 102 -26.51 4.02 0.12
N ARG A 103 -26.37 5.15 -0.58
CA ARG A 103 -27.38 6.19 -0.78
C ARG A 103 -27.79 6.25 -2.25
N GLY A 104 -29.01 6.70 -2.52
CA GLY A 104 -29.44 6.98 -3.88
C GLY A 104 -28.88 8.30 -4.40
N SER A 105 -29.14 8.57 -5.68
CA SER A 105 -28.64 9.75 -6.40
C SER A 105 -29.12 11.08 -5.80
N GLU A 106 -30.19 11.08 -4.98
CA GLU A 106 -30.63 12.25 -4.23
C GLU A 106 -29.55 12.83 -3.31
N ALA A 107 -28.60 12.01 -2.86
CA ALA A 107 -27.48 12.47 -2.04
C ALA A 107 -26.40 13.23 -2.85
N LEU A 108 -26.49 13.25 -4.19
CA LEU A 108 -25.56 13.99 -5.06
C LEU A 108 -25.90 15.48 -5.19
N ALA A 109 -27.12 15.90 -4.85
CA ALA A 109 -27.59 17.29 -5.03
C ALA A 109 -26.76 18.35 -4.27
N SER A 110 -25.91 17.93 -3.33
CA SER A 110 -25.01 18.79 -2.56
C SER A 110 -23.52 18.45 -2.79
N SER A 111 -23.22 17.70 -3.83
CA SER A 111 -21.89 17.17 -4.13
C SER A 111 -21.35 17.77 -5.43
N TYR A 112 -20.03 17.87 -5.53
CA TYR A 112 -19.35 18.15 -6.80
C TYR A 112 -19.24 16.87 -7.64
N ALA A 113 -19.30 16.99 -8.97
CA ALA A 113 -19.14 15.87 -9.89
C ALA A 113 -17.69 15.40 -9.94
N SER A 114 -16.72 16.27 -9.71
CA SER A 114 -15.33 15.85 -9.46
C SER A 114 -15.22 14.90 -8.27
N GLY A 115 -14.31 13.93 -8.35
CA GLY A 115 -14.01 12.99 -7.26
C GLY A 115 -13.86 11.54 -7.72
N GLN A 116 -13.91 10.63 -6.76
CA GLN A 116 -13.71 9.21 -7.00
C GLN A 116 -15.04 8.48 -7.22
N TYR A 117 -15.04 7.58 -8.20
CA TYR A 117 -16.15 6.71 -8.56
C TYR A 117 -15.68 5.26 -8.65
N LEU A 118 -16.57 4.34 -8.33
CA LEU A 118 -16.41 2.90 -8.43
C LEU A 118 -17.31 2.37 -9.54
N VAL A 119 -16.79 1.41 -10.29
CA VAL A 119 -17.57 0.61 -11.24
C VAL A 119 -17.91 -0.70 -10.53
N THR A 120 -19.20 -0.93 -10.24
CA THR A 120 -19.66 -2.13 -9.52
C THR A 120 -20.42 -3.12 -10.39
N GLY A 121 -20.60 -2.80 -11.68
CA GLY A 121 -21.29 -3.62 -12.67
C GLY A 121 -20.35 -4.19 -13.71
N ASP A 122 -20.83 -4.29 -14.95
CA ASP A 122 -20.10 -4.91 -16.06
C ASP A 122 -18.96 -4.01 -16.58
N THR A 123 -17.71 -4.43 -16.36
CA THR A 123 -16.54 -3.68 -16.83
C THR A 123 -16.28 -3.82 -18.32
N ALA A 124 -16.92 -4.76 -19.03
CA ALA A 124 -16.70 -4.99 -20.46
C ALA A 124 -17.10 -3.79 -21.32
N ARG A 125 -18.03 -2.96 -20.84
CA ARG A 125 -18.55 -1.77 -21.54
C ARG A 125 -17.97 -0.45 -21.06
N VAL A 126 -16.95 -0.48 -20.20
CA VAL A 126 -16.27 0.73 -19.67
C VAL A 126 -15.66 1.60 -20.78
N ALA A 127 -15.33 1.02 -21.94
CA ALA A 127 -14.85 1.79 -23.09
C ALA A 127 -15.81 2.93 -23.49
N GLY A 128 -17.13 2.70 -23.44
CA GLY A 128 -18.12 3.72 -23.77
C GLY A 128 -18.12 4.91 -22.79
N LEU A 129 -17.87 4.66 -21.51
CA LEU A 129 -17.69 5.71 -20.51
C LEU A 129 -16.40 6.49 -20.73
N ARG A 130 -15.30 5.82 -21.09
CA ARG A 130 -14.03 6.49 -21.42
C ARG A 130 -14.17 7.42 -22.63
N GLU A 131 -14.81 6.93 -23.69
CA GLU A 131 -15.08 7.72 -24.89
C GLU A 131 -15.95 8.96 -24.59
N TRP A 132 -16.94 8.82 -23.70
CA TRP A 132 -17.75 9.97 -23.26
C TRP A 132 -16.93 10.97 -22.45
N LEU A 133 -16.15 10.52 -21.46
CA LEU A 133 -15.29 11.40 -20.65
C LEU A 133 -14.30 12.19 -21.52
N ASP A 134 -13.67 11.52 -22.49
CA ASP A 134 -12.73 12.17 -23.42
C ASP A 134 -13.44 13.20 -24.31
N ARG A 135 -14.65 12.89 -24.80
CA ARG A 135 -15.44 13.79 -25.66
C ARG A 135 -15.84 15.08 -24.94
N GLU A 136 -16.26 14.95 -23.68
CA GLU A 136 -16.71 16.09 -22.86
C GLU A 136 -15.54 16.84 -22.17
N ALA A 137 -14.29 16.53 -22.56
CA ALA A 137 -13.07 17.09 -21.99
C ALA A 137 -12.95 16.90 -20.45
N ILE A 138 -13.53 15.82 -19.93
CA ILE A 138 -13.49 15.47 -18.52
C ILE A 138 -12.26 14.58 -18.28
N THR A 139 -11.37 15.03 -17.40
CA THR A 139 -10.15 14.26 -17.12
C THR A 139 -10.47 13.06 -16.23
N ALA A 140 -10.07 11.86 -16.67
CA ALA A 140 -10.34 10.63 -15.96
C ALA A 140 -9.05 9.82 -15.71
N ARG A 141 -8.79 9.48 -14.44
CA ARG A 141 -7.68 8.61 -14.04
C ARG A 141 -8.22 7.27 -13.56
N TRP A 142 -7.90 6.21 -14.31
CA TRP A 142 -8.40 4.87 -14.08
C TRP A 142 -7.43 4.02 -13.26
N THR A 143 -7.97 3.16 -12.41
CA THR A 143 -7.23 2.12 -11.69
C THR A 143 -8.09 0.86 -11.66
N ASP A 144 -7.59 -0.20 -12.29
CA ASP A 144 -8.28 -1.50 -12.36
C ASP A 144 -7.90 -2.38 -11.16
N ASP A 145 -8.76 -3.31 -10.77
CA ASP A 145 -8.58 -4.29 -9.69
C ASP A 145 -7.55 -5.40 -10.02
N THR A 146 -6.42 -5.02 -10.61
CA THR A 146 -5.30 -5.95 -10.81
C THR A 146 -4.27 -5.78 -9.71
N THR A 147 -3.53 -6.85 -9.39
CA THR A 147 -2.41 -6.78 -8.43
C THR A 147 -1.39 -5.71 -8.85
N ALA A 148 -1.13 -5.57 -10.15
CA ALA A 148 -0.28 -4.52 -10.70
C ALA A 148 -0.89 -3.11 -10.55
N GLY A 149 -2.21 -2.96 -10.73
CA GLY A 149 -2.95 -1.73 -10.49
C GLY A 149 -2.91 -1.28 -9.03
N THR A 150 -3.07 -2.23 -8.11
CA THR A 150 -2.95 -2.01 -6.65
C THR A 150 -1.53 -1.60 -6.27
N LEU A 151 -0.50 -2.31 -6.75
CA LEU A 151 0.91 -1.94 -6.52
C LEU A 151 1.25 -0.56 -7.08
N ARG A 152 0.72 -0.20 -8.25
CA ARG A 152 0.94 1.13 -8.85
C ARG A 152 0.26 2.24 -8.04
N ALA A 153 -0.96 2.02 -7.57
CA ALA A 153 -1.66 2.97 -6.70
C ALA A 153 -0.90 3.22 -5.40
N LEU A 154 -0.28 2.16 -4.84
CA LEU A 154 0.53 2.22 -3.62
C LEU A 154 1.87 2.92 -3.82
N VAL A 155 2.58 2.66 -4.93
CA VAL A 155 3.87 3.32 -5.24
C VAL A 155 3.68 4.82 -5.49
N VAL A 156 2.51 5.24 -5.98
CA VAL A 156 2.18 6.66 -6.19
C VAL A 156 1.81 7.37 -4.88
N GLN A 157 1.41 6.63 -3.83
CA GLN A 157 1.27 7.18 -2.48
C GLN A 157 2.65 7.36 -1.81
N GLN A 158 3.06 8.63 -1.66
CA GLN A 158 4.42 9.04 -1.25
C GLN A 158 4.93 8.43 0.07
N SER A 159 4.05 7.98 0.97
CA SER A 159 4.43 7.39 2.26
C SER A 159 4.77 5.89 2.17
N PHE A 160 4.21 5.16 1.21
CA PHE A 160 4.34 3.69 1.17
C PHE A 160 5.61 3.24 0.43
N GLY A 161 6.01 3.97 -0.62
CA GLY A 161 7.24 3.69 -1.37
C GLY A 161 8.50 3.73 -0.49
N VAL A 162 8.56 4.66 0.46
CA VAL A 162 9.69 4.79 1.39
C VAL A 162 9.76 3.63 2.37
N THR A 163 8.64 3.15 2.90
CA THR A 163 8.61 2.00 3.83
C THR A 163 8.99 0.69 3.12
N VAL A 164 8.51 0.47 1.91
CA VAL A 164 8.88 -0.71 1.11
C VAL A 164 10.36 -0.65 0.71
N LEU A 165 10.85 0.52 0.29
CA LEU A 165 12.28 0.72 0.03
C LEU A 165 13.12 0.52 1.29
N ALA A 166 12.69 1.03 2.44
CA ALA A 166 13.40 0.82 3.71
C ALA A 166 13.45 -0.66 4.10
N ALA A 167 12.35 -1.41 3.93
CA ALA A 167 12.31 -2.84 4.20
C ALA A 167 13.22 -3.64 3.24
N ILE A 168 13.28 -3.25 1.95
CA ILE A 168 14.18 -3.87 0.97
C ILE A 168 15.64 -3.48 1.23
N SER A 169 15.92 -2.22 1.56
CA SER A 169 17.25 -1.73 1.93
C SER A 169 17.77 -2.43 3.18
N LEU A 170 16.93 -2.65 4.19
CA LEU A 170 17.31 -3.40 5.39
C LEU A 170 17.74 -4.85 5.09
N LEU A 171 17.17 -5.44 4.03
CA LEU A 171 17.49 -6.81 3.59
C LEU A 171 18.74 -6.89 2.70
N GLY A 172 19.04 -5.85 1.91
CA GLY A 172 20.20 -5.85 1.01
C GLY A 172 21.49 -5.35 1.65
N GLU A 173 21.42 -4.41 2.59
CA GLU A 173 22.60 -3.66 3.06
C GLU A 173 23.53 -4.48 3.96
N VAL A 174 23.02 -5.45 4.73
CA VAL A 174 23.88 -6.37 5.52
C VAL A 174 24.55 -7.41 4.63
N ASP A 175 23.82 -7.97 3.67
CA ASP A 175 24.36 -8.96 2.73
C ASP A 175 25.43 -8.31 1.83
N ASP A 176 25.21 -7.09 1.38
CA ASP A 176 26.19 -6.30 0.63
C ASP A 176 27.40 -5.90 1.50
N ALA A 177 27.21 -5.56 2.77
CA ALA A 177 28.30 -5.22 3.68
C ALA A 177 29.21 -6.43 3.98
N LEU A 178 28.64 -7.63 4.12
CA LEU A 178 29.41 -8.88 4.27
C LEU A 178 30.11 -9.24 2.95
N ALA A 179 29.44 -9.10 1.81
CA ALA A 179 30.00 -9.41 0.49
C ALA A 179 31.14 -8.45 0.07
N GLN A 180 31.10 -7.18 0.50
CA GLN A 180 32.13 -6.19 0.23
C GLN A 180 33.35 -6.29 1.17
N ASN A 181 33.21 -6.97 2.31
CA ASN A 181 34.28 -7.14 3.31
C ASN A 181 34.64 -8.61 3.57
N PRO A 182 34.91 -9.44 2.54
CA PRO A 182 35.16 -10.87 2.73
C PRO A 182 36.44 -11.13 3.55
N GLY A 183 37.46 -10.27 3.42
CA GLY A 183 38.69 -10.38 4.21
C GLY A 183 38.45 -10.16 5.71
N LEU A 184 37.59 -9.21 6.08
CA LEU A 184 37.25 -8.98 7.49
C LEU A 184 36.44 -10.13 8.09
N VAL A 185 35.55 -10.76 7.30
CA VAL A 185 34.84 -11.97 7.72
C VAL A 185 35.83 -13.12 7.97
N GLU A 186 36.74 -13.36 7.02
CA GLU A 186 37.75 -14.42 7.12
C GLU A 186 38.69 -14.18 8.31
N ASP A 187 39.13 -12.94 8.53
CA ASP A 187 39.97 -12.56 9.66
C ASP A 187 39.24 -12.79 11.00
N LEU A 188 37.96 -12.44 11.11
CA LEU A 188 37.15 -12.68 12.30
C LEU A 188 36.92 -14.17 12.57
N GLU A 189 36.64 -14.97 11.54
CA GLU A 189 36.46 -16.43 11.67
C GLU A 189 37.79 -17.14 11.97
N SER A 190 38.92 -16.58 11.55
CA SER A 190 40.26 -17.11 11.85
C SER A 190 40.65 -17.02 13.33
N ILE A 191 40.00 -16.13 14.12
CA ILE A 191 40.23 -15.97 15.56
C ILE A 191 39.94 -17.27 16.32
N GLY A 192 39.02 -18.09 15.82
CA GLY A 192 38.81 -19.44 16.33
C GLY A 192 37.59 -20.10 15.72
N SER A 193 37.58 -21.44 15.73
CA SER A 193 36.51 -22.25 15.14
C SER A 193 35.12 -22.08 15.81
N SER A 194 35.04 -21.36 16.92
CA SER A 194 33.79 -21.00 17.59
C SER A 194 33.37 -19.55 17.34
N VAL A 195 34.06 -18.85 16.44
CA VAL A 195 33.72 -17.49 16.01
C VAL A 195 32.98 -17.58 14.68
N SER A 196 31.83 -16.93 14.59
CA SER A 196 31.03 -16.91 13.36
C SER A 196 30.43 -15.52 13.15
N VAL A 197 30.37 -15.10 11.88
CA VAL A 197 29.81 -13.82 11.45
C VAL A 197 28.54 -14.09 10.66
N GLU A 198 27.41 -13.56 11.14
CA GLU A 198 26.08 -13.80 10.55
C GLU A 198 25.26 -12.51 10.50
N THR A 199 24.16 -12.50 9.74
CA THR A 199 23.19 -11.41 9.71
C THR A 199 22.33 -11.41 10.99
N GLY A 200 22.32 -10.30 11.74
CA GLY A 200 21.61 -10.16 13.02
C GLY A 200 20.31 -9.37 12.92
N LEU A 201 19.39 -9.62 13.87
CA LEU A 201 18.23 -8.74 14.10
C LEU A 201 18.66 -7.46 14.84
N PRO A 202 18.00 -6.32 14.58
CA PRO A 202 18.27 -5.08 15.30
C PRO A 202 18.08 -5.19 16.80
N CYS A 203 18.90 -4.44 17.56
CA CYS A 203 18.71 -4.27 19.00
C CYS A 203 17.42 -3.49 19.26
N ASP A 204 16.75 -3.76 20.38
CA ASP A 204 15.47 -3.14 20.74
C ASP A 204 15.54 -1.59 20.84
N ASP A 205 16.73 -1.04 21.08
CA ASP A 205 16.99 0.40 21.14
C ASP A 205 17.26 1.05 19.77
N GLN A 206 17.48 0.25 18.71
CA GLN A 206 17.83 0.71 17.36
C GLN A 206 17.12 -0.14 16.27
N PRO A 207 15.77 -0.11 16.19
CA PRO A 207 14.98 -0.98 15.32
C PRO A 207 15.20 -0.74 13.81
N ASP A 208 15.70 0.43 13.42
CA ASP A 208 15.84 0.83 12.02
C ASP A 208 17.23 0.56 11.42
N ARG A 209 18.07 -0.26 12.07
CA ARG A 209 19.46 -0.49 11.63
C ARG A 209 19.73 -1.94 11.25
N ALA A 210 20.29 -2.12 10.05
CA ALA A 210 20.95 -3.34 9.61
C ALA A 210 22.13 -3.69 10.53
N LEU A 211 22.32 -4.96 10.92
CA LEU A 211 23.34 -5.39 11.89
C LEU A 211 24.08 -6.67 11.49
N VAL A 212 25.41 -6.62 11.56
CA VAL A 212 26.30 -7.80 11.51
C VAL A 212 26.42 -8.37 12.93
N ARG A 213 26.26 -9.68 13.11
CA ARG A 213 26.38 -10.37 14.39
C ARG A 213 27.62 -11.24 14.41
N ILE A 214 28.46 -11.04 15.42
CA ILE A 214 29.69 -11.80 15.63
C ILE A 214 29.53 -12.61 16.91
N ILE A 215 29.47 -13.92 16.76
CA ILE A 215 29.24 -14.87 17.86
C ILE A 215 30.59 -15.41 18.32
N TYR A 216 30.84 -15.51 19.62
CA TYR A 216 32.09 -16.06 20.19
C TYR A 216 31.82 -16.76 21.53
N THR A 217 32.80 -17.49 22.07
CA THR A 217 32.63 -18.28 23.31
C THR A 217 33.59 -17.90 24.44
N SER A 218 34.72 -17.24 24.14
CA SER A 218 35.75 -16.93 25.14
C SER A 218 36.11 -15.44 25.24
N GLY A 219 36.56 -15.02 26.43
CA GLY A 219 37.04 -13.65 26.67
C GLY A 219 38.30 -13.28 25.88
N ASP A 220 39.08 -14.28 25.45
CA ASP A 220 40.27 -14.07 24.61
C ASP A 220 39.87 -13.76 23.16
N GLN A 221 38.82 -14.44 22.66
CA GLN A 221 38.23 -14.15 21.35
C GLN A 221 37.60 -12.75 21.33
N ARG A 222 36.91 -12.36 22.41
CA ARG A 222 36.34 -11.01 22.52
C ARG A 222 37.37 -9.91 22.30
N ARG A 223 38.53 -10.01 22.97
CA ARG A 223 39.59 -9.00 22.87
C ARG A 223 40.18 -8.91 21.47
N GLN A 224 40.29 -10.04 20.77
CA GLN A 224 40.78 -10.09 19.40
C GLN A 224 39.75 -9.50 18.41
N ILE A 225 38.47 -9.84 18.58
CA ILE A 225 37.35 -9.26 17.81
C ILE A 225 37.32 -7.74 17.98
N ASP A 226 37.38 -7.24 19.22
CA ASP A 226 37.37 -5.79 19.50
C ASP A 226 38.59 -5.07 18.89
N THR A 227 39.74 -5.74 18.77
CA THR A 227 40.95 -5.19 18.15
C THR A 227 40.79 -5.08 16.63
N LEU A 228 40.24 -6.11 16.00
CA LEU A 228 39.96 -6.13 14.56
C LEU A 228 38.92 -5.07 14.18
N LEU A 229 37.82 -4.96 14.94
CA LEU A 229 36.75 -3.98 14.68
C LEU A 229 37.15 -2.52 14.92
N GLN A 230 38.27 -2.27 15.63
CA GLN A 230 38.85 -0.92 15.75
C GLN A 230 39.68 -0.52 14.53
N GLN A 231 40.19 -1.50 13.78
CA GLN A 231 41.03 -1.28 12.61
C GLN A 231 40.22 -1.27 11.33
N ASP A 232 39.20 -2.12 11.24
CA ASP A 232 38.35 -2.28 10.08
C ASP A 232 36.88 -2.42 10.46
N THR A 233 35.97 -1.96 9.61
CA THR A 233 34.53 -1.93 9.91
C THR A 233 33.69 -2.33 8.71
N PHE A 234 32.57 -3.00 8.96
CA PHE A 234 31.60 -3.39 7.93
C PHE A 234 30.85 -2.19 7.31
N GLY A 235 31.02 -0.96 7.82
CA GLY A 235 30.25 0.21 7.39
C GLY A 235 28.78 0.22 7.88
N VAL A 236 28.32 -0.92 8.41
CA VAL A 236 27.07 -1.09 9.15
C VAL A 236 27.38 -1.48 10.60
N PRO A 237 26.45 -1.23 11.55
CA PRO A 237 26.62 -1.66 12.94
C PRO A 237 26.96 -3.15 13.09
N ALA A 238 27.89 -3.45 13.99
CA ALA A 238 28.22 -4.82 14.37
C ALA A 238 27.90 -5.06 15.86
N GLN A 239 27.33 -6.21 16.18
CA GLN A 239 27.02 -6.66 17.53
C GLN A 239 27.84 -7.91 17.88
N VAL A 240 28.58 -7.84 18.98
CA VAL A 240 29.47 -8.90 19.44
C VAL A 240 28.81 -9.65 20.61
N ILE A 241 28.46 -10.92 20.41
CA ILE A 241 27.63 -11.71 21.34
C ILE A 241 28.40 -12.93 21.86
N GLN A 242 28.43 -13.08 23.18
CA GLN A 242 28.99 -14.28 23.81
C GLN A 242 27.92 -15.37 23.91
N GLN A 243 28.27 -16.60 23.51
CA GLN A 243 27.51 -17.82 23.79
C GLN A 243 27.97 -18.51 25.08
#